data_AF-A0A3D2P5L8-F1
#
_entry.id   AF-A0A3D2P5L8-F1
#
_cell.length_a   1.000
_cell.length_b   1.000
_cell.length_c   1.000
_cell.angle_alpha   90.00
_cell.angle_beta   90.00
_cell.angle_gamma   90.00
#
_symmetry.space_group_name_H-M   'P 1'
#
loop_
_entity.id
_entity.type
_entity.pdbx_description
1 polymer ?
#
loop_
_entity_poly.entity_id
_entity_poly.type
_entity_poly.pdbx_seq_one_letter_code
_entity_poly.pdbx_strand_id
1 'polypeptide(L)'
;KGEKVDPSSINRTALLTVEGENDDISGVGQTKAAHDICTNIPAERRMDYLQPEVGHYGVFNGRRFRTEIQPRIRNFIRKFPSPA
;
A
#
# COMPACT_ATOMS: atom_id res chain seq x y z
N LYS A 1 -12.33 -12.09 -26.57
CA LYS A 1 -11.09 -12.48 -25.86
C LYS A 1 -10.64 -11.28 -25.02
N GLY A 2 -10.15 -11.49 -23.81
CA GLY A 2 -9.60 -10.41 -22.97
C GLY A 2 -8.11 -10.16 -23.24
N GLU A 3 -7.64 -8.97 -22.89
CA GLU A 3 -6.22 -8.61 -22.86
C GLU A 3 -5.62 -8.98 -21.51
N LYS A 4 -4.36 -9.43 -21.49
CA LYS A 4 -3.65 -9.70 -20.23
C LYS A 4 -3.19 -8.38 -19.63
N VAL A 5 -3.47 -8.17 -18.34
CA VAL A 5 -2.92 -7.06 -17.57
C VAL A 5 -1.48 -7.38 -17.18
N ASP A 6 -0.57 -6.44 -17.42
CA ASP A 6 0.83 -6.51 -16.99
C ASP A 6 1.13 -5.45 -15.92
N PRO A 7 1.18 -5.82 -14.63
CA PRO A 7 1.48 -4.89 -13.54
C PRO A 7 2.91 -4.30 -13.60
N SER A 8 3.83 -4.94 -14.33
CA SER A 8 5.19 -4.40 -14.51
C SER A 8 5.18 -3.10 -15.34
N SER A 9 4.12 -2.83 -16.10
CA SER A 9 3.96 -1.56 -16.82
C SER A 9 3.80 -0.34 -15.89
N ILE A 10 3.56 -0.54 -14.59
CA ILE A 10 3.49 0.53 -13.59
C ILE A 10 4.91 0.97 -13.20
N ASN A 11 5.34 2.15 -13.65
CA ASN A 11 6.70 2.66 -13.40
C ASN A 11 6.79 4.16 -13.08
N ARG A 12 5.69 4.93 -13.18
CA ARG A 12 5.68 6.40 -12.98
C ARG A 12 5.14 6.84 -11.62
N THR A 13 5.04 5.94 -10.65
CA THR A 13 4.46 6.20 -9.32
C THR A 13 5.28 5.55 -8.21
N ALA A 14 4.93 5.86 -6.97
CA ALA A 14 5.39 5.16 -5.77
C ALA A 14 4.29 4.21 -5.26
N LEU A 15 4.68 3.13 -4.57
CA LEU A 15 3.76 2.10 -4.07
C LEU A 15 3.84 2.00 -2.55
N LEU A 16 2.71 2.25 -1.87
CA LEU A 16 2.53 2.01 -0.44
C LEU A 16 1.42 0.96 -0.26
N THR A 17 1.73 -0.11 0.49
CA THR A 17 0.73 -1.09 0.92
C THR A 17 0.49 -0.96 2.43
N VAL A 18 -0.76 -0.98 2.86
CA VAL A 18 -1.16 -0.92 4.27
C VAL A 18 -2.02 -2.14 4.58
N GLU A 19 -1.64 -2.92 5.58
CA GLU A 19 -2.36 -4.12 6.02
C GLU A 19 -2.71 -4.03 7.51
N GLY A 20 -3.77 -4.72 7.94
CA GLY A 20 -4.13 -4.88 9.34
C GLY A 20 -3.65 -6.22 9.88
N GLU A 21 -3.06 -6.24 11.06
CA GLU A 21 -2.60 -7.48 11.71
C GLU A 21 -3.71 -8.51 11.93
N ASN A 22 -4.92 -8.04 12.24
CA ASN A 22 -6.09 -8.88 12.51
C ASN A 22 -7.11 -8.83 11.35
N ASP A 23 -6.66 -8.52 10.13
CA ASP A 23 -7.53 -8.47 8.94
C ASP A 23 -7.92 -9.88 8.49
N ASP A 24 -9.22 -10.17 8.54
CA ASP A 24 -9.85 -11.45 8.18
C ASP A 24 -10.42 -11.48 6.75
N ILE A 25 -10.38 -10.35 6.02
CA ILE A 25 -10.86 -10.21 4.64
C ILE A 25 -9.67 -10.24 3.68
N SER A 26 -8.67 -9.40 3.92
CA SER A 26 -7.41 -9.32 3.19
C SER A 26 -6.25 -9.60 4.15
N GLY A 27 -6.02 -10.88 4.41
CA GLY A 27 -5.01 -11.32 5.37
C GLY A 27 -3.60 -10.83 5.03
N VAL A 28 -2.75 -10.77 6.05
CA VAL A 28 -1.35 -10.31 5.96
C VAL A 28 -0.62 -10.97 4.80
N GLY A 29 0.01 -10.17 3.96
CA GLY A 29 0.76 -10.59 2.79
C GLY A 29 0.00 -10.45 1.47
N GLN A 30 -1.34 -10.44 1.47
CA GLN A 30 -2.11 -10.33 0.23
C GLN A 30 -1.96 -8.97 -0.45
N THR A 31 -1.97 -7.89 0.34
CA THR A 31 -1.75 -6.54 -0.20
C THR A 31 -0.27 -6.35 -0.50
N LYS A 32 0.62 -6.89 0.34
CA LYS A 32 2.08 -6.85 0.13
C LYS A 32 2.51 -7.52 -1.18
N ALA A 33 1.79 -8.54 -1.66
CA ALA A 33 2.06 -9.20 -2.94
C ALA A 33 2.04 -8.24 -4.15
N ALA A 34 1.43 -7.04 -4.03
CA ALA A 34 1.53 -6.00 -5.05
C ALA A 34 2.99 -5.64 -5.39
N HIS A 35 3.89 -5.69 -4.41
CA HIS A 35 5.32 -5.42 -4.60
C HIS A 35 6.02 -6.47 -5.47
N ASP A 36 5.53 -7.70 -5.47
CA ASP A 36 6.12 -8.79 -6.27
C ASP A 36 5.73 -8.67 -7.75
N ILE A 37 4.56 -8.09 -8.04
CA ILE A 37 4.04 -7.94 -9.41
C ILE A 37 4.34 -6.56 -10.02
N CYS A 38 4.46 -5.50 -9.21
CA CYS A 38 4.80 -4.14 -9.67
C CYS A 38 6.33 -3.93 -9.75
N THR A 39 7.01 -4.80 -10.50
CA THR A 39 8.48 -4.96 -10.48
C THR A 39 9.27 -3.75 -10.96
N ASN A 40 8.68 -2.86 -11.75
CA ASN A 40 9.37 -1.70 -12.31
C ASN A 40 9.27 -0.41 -11.46
N ILE A 41 8.62 -0.46 -10.30
CA ILE A 41 8.67 0.64 -9.32
C ILE A 41 10.01 0.55 -8.57
N PRO A 42 10.87 1.57 -8.51
CA PRO A 42 12.13 1.48 -7.77
C PRO A 42 11.92 1.14 -6.28
N ALA A 43 12.81 0.33 -5.68
CA ALA A 43 12.67 -0.14 -4.29
C ALA A 43 12.59 1.02 -3.29
N GLU A 44 13.31 2.11 -3.53
CA GLU A 44 13.28 3.32 -2.71
C GLU A 44 11.93 4.07 -2.76
N ARG A 45 11.08 3.76 -3.75
CA ARG A 45 9.71 4.27 -3.92
C ARG A 45 8.64 3.26 -3.50
N ARG A 46 9.04 2.17 -2.85
CA ARG A 46 8.14 1.16 -2.29
C ARG A 46 8.14 1.24 -0.78
N MET A 47 6.99 0.99 -0.17
CA MET A 47 6.83 0.86 1.26
C MET A 47 5.70 -0.14 1.57
N ASP A 48 5.92 -1.00 2.54
CA ASP A 48 4.89 -1.81 3.18
C ASP A 48 4.73 -1.41 4.65
N TYR A 49 3.48 -1.42 5.13
CA TYR A 49 3.17 -1.11 6.52
C TYR A 49 2.08 -2.05 7.04
N LEU A 50 2.42 -2.82 8.07
CA LEU A 50 1.48 -3.63 8.84
C LEU A 50 1.07 -2.86 10.09
N GLN A 51 -0.21 -2.51 10.21
CA GLN A 51 -0.75 -1.83 11.39
C GLN A 51 -1.10 -2.87 12.47
N PRO A 52 -0.52 -2.75 13.68
CA PRO A 52 -0.88 -3.62 14.80
C PRO A 52 -2.30 -3.40 15.31
N GLU A 53 -2.91 -4.48 15.77
CA GLU A 53 -4.16 -4.55 16.53
C GLU A 53 -5.38 -3.93 15.80
N VAL A 54 -5.38 -3.94 14.47
CA VAL A 54 -6.55 -3.56 13.66
C VAL A 54 -6.97 -4.71 12.75
N GLY A 55 -8.28 -4.89 12.61
CA GLY A 55 -8.86 -5.67 11.51
C GLY A 55 -9.05 -4.83 10.25
N HIS A 56 -9.75 -5.40 9.27
CA HIS A 56 -9.93 -4.80 7.95
C HIS A 56 -10.33 -3.32 7.96
N TYR A 57 -11.41 -2.99 8.67
CA TYR A 57 -11.91 -1.60 8.70
C TYR A 57 -11.00 -0.63 9.46
N GLY A 58 -10.15 -1.12 10.37
CA GLY A 58 -9.25 -0.28 11.14
C GLY A 58 -8.10 0.31 10.33
N VAL A 59 -7.86 -0.20 9.10
CA VAL A 59 -6.83 0.35 8.20
C VAL A 59 -7.27 1.68 7.55
N PHE A 60 -8.57 2.00 7.56
CA PHE A 60 -9.13 3.23 6.98
C PHE A 60 -10.18 3.94 7.85
N ASN A 61 -10.43 3.46 9.07
CA ASN A 61 -11.38 4.06 10.01
C ASN A 61 -10.80 4.13 11.44
N GLY A 62 -11.40 4.99 12.26
CA GLY A 62 -11.18 5.00 13.70
C GLY A 62 -9.96 5.81 14.14
N ARG A 63 -9.61 5.65 15.42
CA ARG A 63 -8.52 6.41 16.05
C ARG A 63 -7.17 6.07 15.43
N ARG A 64 -6.84 4.77 15.33
CA ARG A 64 -5.55 4.30 14.79
C ARG A 64 -5.32 4.76 13.36
N PHE A 65 -6.35 4.74 12.50
CA PHE A 65 -6.24 5.34 11.17
C PHE A 65 -5.83 6.82 11.24
N ARG A 66 -6.57 7.64 12.00
CA ARG A 66 -6.30 9.09 12.09
C ARG A 66 -4.94 9.43 12.71
N THR A 67 -4.51 8.67 13.71
CA THR A 67 -3.29 8.99 14.48
C THR A 67 -2.03 8.31 13.96
N GLU A 68 -2.16 7.20 13.23
CA GLU A 68 -1.01 6.37 12.85
C GLU A 68 -0.93 6.15 11.34
N ILE A 69 -1.99 5.67 10.69
CA ILE A 69 -1.95 5.28 9.27
C ILE A 69 -2.02 6.51 8.35
N GLN A 70 -3.01 7.39 8.55
CA GLN A 70 -3.23 8.56 7.71
C GLN A 70 -2.00 9.49 7.66
N PRO A 71 -1.29 9.76 8.78
CA PRO A 71 -0.04 10.52 8.73
C PRO A 71 1.05 9.85 7.87
N ARG A 72 1.14 8.52 7.88
CA ARG A 72 2.09 7.77 7.03
C ARG A 72 1.74 7.91 5.56
N ILE A 73 0.47 7.73 5.19
CA ILE A 73 -0.02 7.94 3.82
C ILE A 73 0.30 9.36 3.35
N ARG A 74 -0.03 10.37 4.15
CA ARG A 74 0.25 11.78 3.85
C ARG A 74 1.74 12.03 3.63
N ASN A 75 2.58 11.51 4.53
CA ASN A 75 4.03 11.69 4.44
C ASN A 75 4.62 10.97 3.22
N PHE A 76 4.10 9.79 2.87
CA PHE A 76 4.49 9.05 1.67
C PHE A 76 4.17 9.83 0.39
N ILE A 77 2.95 10.37 0.28
CA ILE A 77 2.54 11.21 -0.85
C ILE A 77 3.45 12.45 -0.98
N ARG A 78 3.78 13.10 0.14
CA ARG A 78 4.69 14.26 0.14
C ARG A 78 6.13 13.91 -0.24
N LYS A 79 6.59 12.70 0.11
CA LYS A 79 7.93 12.21 -0.23
C LYS A 79 8.05 11.88 -1.72
N PHE A 80 6.97 11.41 -2.34
CA PHE A 80 6.93 11.01 -3.75
C PHE A 80 5.81 11.75 -4.51
N PRO A 81 5.95 13.06 -4.75
CA PRO A 81 4.99 13.79 -5.56
C PRO A 81 4.94 13.21 -6.98
N SER A 82 3.76 13.28 -7.62
CA SER A 82 3.64 12.95 -9.03
C SER A 82 4.65 13.75 -9.85
N PRO A 83 5.31 13.13 -10.84
CA PRO A 83 6.13 13.89 -11.77
C PRO A 83 5.26 14.98 -12.43
N ALA A 84 5.81 16.19 -12.53
CA ALA A 84 5.20 17.29 -13.26
C ALA A 84 5.03 16.95 -14.75
#